data_AF-T1GGK7-F1
#
_entry.id   AF-T1GGK7-F1
#
_cell.length_a   1.000
_cell.length_b   1.000
_cell.length_c   1.000
_cell.angle_alpha   90.00
_cell.angle_beta   90.00
_cell.angle_gamma   90.00
#
_symmetry.space_group_name_H-M   'P 1'
#
loop_
_entity.id
_entity.type
_entity.pdbx_description
1 polymer ?
#
loop_
_entity_poly.entity_id
_entity_poly.type
_entity_poly.pdbx_seq_one_letter_code
_entity_poly.pdbx_strand_id
1 'polypeptide(L)'
;MLFMSEFLVGAVAFAFRNALTRTLSNEMRFAIENHYNASDRGSLASPSVASIWDNIQTNFECCGVTSYEDWYNIKAWSELWFDKGCVHSFQNWIVKHLHVVGTIGLVIASIQLIGLLCSMLLFCSVKRRSKRSPESYKSYSPSSADLHSKNVSSWED
;
A
#
# COMPACT_ATOMS: atom_id res chain seq x y z
N MET A 1 -12.01 4.38 -2.44
CA MET A 1 -10.97 5.28 -1.89
C MET A 1 -9.57 4.73 -2.12
N LEU A 2 -9.26 3.50 -1.71
CA LEU A 2 -7.92 2.89 -1.89
C LEU A 2 -7.43 2.87 -3.36
N PHE A 3 -8.29 2.44 -4.29
CA PHE A 3 -7.95 2.44 -5.72
C PHE A 3 -7.56 3.84 -6.24
N MET A 4 -8.29 4.88 -5.80
CA MET A 4 -7.98 6.26 -6.21
C MET A 4 -6.67 6.75 -5.59
N SER A 5 -6.39 6.40 -4.33
CA SER A 5 -5.11 6.78 -3.70
C SER A 5 -3.92 6.08 -4.35
N GLU A 6 -4.03 4.81 -4.75
CA GLU A 6 -2.95 4.11 -5.45
C GLU A 6 -2.67 4.75 -6.82
N PHE A 7 -3.72 5.03 -7.57
CA PHE A 7 -3.58 5.72 -8.87
C PHE A 7 -2.95 7.11 -8.70
N LEU A 8 -3.40 7.89 -7.71
CA LEU A 8 -2.84 9.21 -7.44
C LEU A 8 -1.38 9.15 -7.00
N VAL A 9 -1.03 8.25 -6.07
CA VAL A 9 0.36 8.07 -5.62
C VAL A 9 1.25 7.65 -6.79
N GLY A 10 0.80 6.73 -7.65
CA GLY A 10 1.53 6.34 -8.86
C GLY A 10 1.74 7.51 -9.83
N ALA A 11 0.69 8.29 -10.11
CA ALA A 11 0.76 9.45 -10.99
C ALA A 11 1.69 10.54 -10.44
N VAL A 12 1.59 10.86 -9.15
CA VAL A 12 2.46 11.82 -8.46
C VAL A 12 3.91 11.33 -8.45
N ALA A 13 4.15 10.05 -8.14
CA ALA A 13 5.49 9.50 -8.13
C ALA A 13 6.14 9.55 -9.53
N PHE A 14 5.37 9.30 -10.59
CA PHE A 14 5.87 9.41 -11.95
C PHE A 14 6.14 10.86 -12.38
N ALA A 15 5.23 11.78 -12.06
CA ALA A 15 5.37 13.21 -12.36
C ALA A 15 6.57 13.83 -11.64
N PHE A 16 6.77 13.47 -10.37
CA PHE A 16 7.82 14.01 -9.51
C PHE A 16 9.03 13.08 -9.36
N ARG A 17 9.24 12.10 -10.25
CA ARG A 17 10.37 11.14 -10.15
C ARG A 17 11.74 11.81 -9.94
N ASN A 18 11.98 12.95 -10.61
CA ASN A 18 13.24 13.68 -10.49
C ASN A 18 13.38 14.37 -9.11
N ALA A 19 12.27 14.86 -8.55
CA ALA A 19 12.24 15.45 -7.23
C ALA A 19 12.35 14.36 -6.15
N LEU A 20 11.67 13.23 -6.33
CA LEU A 20 11.76 12.07 -5.44
C LEU A 20 13.20 11.58 -5.29
N THR A 21 13.95 11.42 -6.38
CA THR A 21 15.35 11.00 -6.29
C THR A 21 16.22 11.99 -5.50
N ARG A 22 15.98 13.31 -5.66
CA ARG A 22 16.73 14.35 -4.94
C ARG A 22 16.39 14.38 -3.45
N THR A 23 15.10 14.38 -3.11
CA THR A 23 14.65 14.34 -1.73
C THR A 23 15.15 13.09 -1.04
N LEU A 24 15.00 11.93 -1.69
CA LEU A 24 15.46 10.65 -1.17
C LEU A 24 16.98 10.66 -0.91
N SER A 25 17.77 11.25 -1.81
CA SER A 25 19.22 11.43 -1.60
C SER A 25 19.52 12.29 -0.38
N ASN A 26 18.79 13.40 -0.19
CA ASN A 26 19.03 14.29 0.94
C ASN A 26 18.66 13.65 2.29
N GLU A 27 17.52 12.98 2.36
CA GLU A 27 17.07 12.26 3.55
C GLU A 27 18.03 11.13 3.92
N MET A 28 18.49 10.36 2.93
CA MET A 28 19.50 9.32 3.16
C MET A 28 20.81 9.90 3.69
N ARG A 29 21.25 11.05 3.18
CA ARG A 29 22.47 11.70 3.67
C ARG A 29 22.30 12.20 5.09
N PHE A 30 21.18 12.84 5.40
CA PHE A 30 20.84 13.27 6.75
C PHE A 30 20.76 12.10 7.74
N ALA A 31 20.18 10.97 7.31
CA ALA A 31 20.10 9.76 8.14
C ALA A 31 21.49 9.20 8.47
N ILE A 32 22.44 9.23 7.53
CA ILE A 32 23.83 8.85 7.82
C ILE A 32 24.45 9.84 8.81
N GLU A 33 24.39 11.14 8.51
CA GLU A 33 25.04 12.18 9.30
C GLU A 33 24.54 12.23 10.76
N ASN A 34 23.24 12.03 10.97
CA ASN A 34 22.61 12.27 12.27
C ASN A 34 22.20 11.00 13.02
N HIS A 35 22.06 9.85 12.35
CA HIS A 35 21.52 8.62 12.93
C HIS A 35 22.41 7.38 12.70
N TYR A 36 23.53 7.50 11.99
CA TYR A 36 24.46 6.38 11.82
C TYR A 36 25.32 6.19 13.07
N ASN A 37 25.20 5.03 13.71
CA ASN A 37 26.08 4.61 14.78
C ASN A 37 26.61 3.20 14.48
N ALA A 38 27.89 3.09 14.16
CA ALA A 38 28.54 1.82 13.81
C ALA A 38 28.54 0.79 14.96
N SER A 39 28.42 1.24 16.20
CA SER A 39 28.38 0.38 17.39
C SER A 39 26.97 -0.19 17.66
N ASP A 40 25.93 0.43 17.09
CA ASP A 40 24.56 -0.04 17.20
C ASP A 40 24.24 -0.99 16.05
N ARG A 41 24.15 -2.29 16.35
CA ARG A 41 23.76 -3.33 15.37
C ARG A 41 22.26 -3.57 15.32
N GLY A 42 21.50 -2.92 16.20
CA GLY A 42 20.07 -3.15 16.36
C GLY A 42 19.78 -4.59 16.81
N SER A 43 18.52 -4.97 16.68
CA SER A 43 18.00 -6.29 17.01
C SER A 43 17.17 -6.83 15.83
N LEU A 44 16.89 -8.13 15.83
CA LEU A 44 16.02 -8.76 14.83
C LEU A 44 14.64 -8.10 14.73
N ALA A 45 14.13 -7.53 15.83
CA ALA A 45 12.86 -6.80 15.88
C ALA A 45 12.98 -5.30 15.50
N SER A 46 14.18 -4.73 15.62
CA SER A 46 14.47 -3.30 15.38
C SER A 46 15.88 -3.17 14.79
N PRO A 47 16.07 -3.37 13.47
CA PRO A 47 17.38 -3.26 12.85
C PRO A 47 17.89 -1.82 12.95
N SER A 48 19.20 -1.66 13.20
CA SER A 48 19.82 -0.34 13.23
C SER A 48 20.00 0.23 11.83
N VAL A 49 20.17 1.55 11.76
CA VAL A 49 20.47 2.27 10.52
C VAL A 49 21.71 1.69 9.84
N ALA A 50 22.73 1.28 10.61
CA ALA A 50 23.93 0.64 10.09
C ALA A 50 23.63 -0.68 9.36
N SER A 51 22.81 -1.57 9.94
CA SER A 51 22.46 -2.85 9.30
C SER A 51 21.67 -2.67 8.01
N ILE A 52 20.78 -1.67 7.95
CA ILE A 52 20.02 -1.35 6.74
C ILE A 52 20.97 -0.85 5.64
N TRP A 53 21.91 0.03 5.99
CA TRP A 53 22.92 0.53 5.07
C TRP A 53 23.82 -0.58 4.52
N ASP A 54 24.27 -1.50 5.37
CA ASP A 54 25.10 -2.64 4.94
C ASP A 54 24.35 -3.51 3.92
N ASN A 55 23.06 -3.80 4.16
CA ASN A 55 22.24 -4.57 3.22
C ASN A 55 22.03 -3.86 1.89
N ILE A 56 21.84 -2.54 1.91
CA ILE A 56 21.69 -1.76 0.67
C ILE A 56 23.01 -1.80 -0.12
N GLN A 57 24.13 -1.49 0.52
CA GLN A 57 25.44 -1.42 -0.14
C GLN A 57 25.86 -2.77 -0.72
N THR A 58 25.61 -3.87 0.00
CA THR A 58 25.91 -5.23 -0.47
C THR A 58 24.99 -5.70 -1.59
N ASN A 59 23.66 -5.50 -1.49
CA ASN A 59 22.73 -5.96 -2.51
C ASN A 59 22.79 -5.14 -3.81
N PHE A 60 23.11 -3.86 -3.71
CA PHE A 60 23.17 -2.96 -4.87
C PHE A 60 24.60 -2.66 -5.34
N GLU A 61 25.61 -3.33 -4.75
CA GLU A 61 27.04 -3.17 -5.06
C GLU A 61 27.45 -1.70 -5.17
N CYS A 62 27.05 -0.89 -4.18
CA CYS A 62 27.20 0.56 -4.17
C CYS A 62 27.81 1.04 -2.85
N CYS A 63 28.36 2.26 -2.84
CA CYS A 63 28.93 2.85 -1.63
C CYS A 63 28.51 4.32 -1.47
N GLY A 64 28.09 4.69 -0.27
CA GLY A 64 27.60 6.04 0.03
C GLY A 64 26.24 6.38 -0.62
N VAL A 65 25.79 7.62 -0.44
CA VAL A 65 24.49 8.07 -0.95
C VAL A 65 24.59 8.41 -2.43
N THR A 66 25.51 9.32 -2.77
CA THR A 66 25.78 9.79 -4.14
C THR A 66 27.13 9.34 -4.65
N SER A 67 28.11 9.21 -3.76
CA SER A 67 29.46 8.69 -4.04
C SER A 67 30.12 8.19 -2.75
N TYR A 68 31.22 7.44 -2.87
CA TYR A 68 32.12 7.14 -1.75
C TYR A 68 32.71 8.43 -1.14
N GLU A 69 32.79 9.52 -1.93
CA GLU A 69 33.30 10.83 -1.49
C GLU A 69 32.43 11.48 -0.40
N ASP A 70 31.17 11.05 -0.23
CA ASP A 70 30.30 11.53 0.86
C ASP A 70 30.90 11.24 2.25
N TRP A 71 31.83 10.29 2.36
CA TRP A 71 32.51 9.96 3.61
C TRP A 71 33.82 10.73 3.86
N TYR A 72 34.42 11.40 2.85
CA TYR A 72 35.77 12.00 2.99
C TYR A 72 36.10 13.26 2.15
N ASN A 73 35.28 13.68 1.17
CA ASN A 73 35.42 14.93 0.41
C ASN A 73 36.84 15.25 -0.14
N ILE A 74 37.41 14.38 -1.00
CA ILE A 74 38.69 14.64 -1.70
C ILE A 74 38.58 14.28 -3.19
N LYS A 75 38.65 15.29 -4.07
CA LYS A 75 38.81 15.14 -5.53
C LYS A 75 40.26 14.83 -5.90
N ALA A 76 40.72 13.59 -5.77
CA ALA A 76 42.10 13.27 -6.12
C ALA A 76 42.33 11.99 -6.94
N TRP A 77 41.35 11.11 -7.18
CA TRP A 77 41.65 9.82 -7.79
C TRP A 77 40.57 9.36 -8.76
N SER A 78 40.97 9.13 -10.02
CA SER A 78 40.11 8.81 -11.17
C SER A 78 39.84 7.31 -11.36
N GLU A 79 40.11 6.45 -10.38
CA GLU A 79 39.96 4.99 -10.53
C GLU A 79 39.64 4.34 -9.16
N LEU A 80 38.41 4.48 -8.66
CA LEU A 80 37.93 3.75 -7.48
C LEU A 80 36.83 2.75 -7.86
N TRP A 81 37.01 1.49 -7.45
CA TRP A 81 36.17 0.30 -7.67
C TRP A 81 34.67 0.49 -7.32
N PHE A 82 34.30 1.52 -6.53
CA PHE A 82 32.90 1.84 -6.18
C PHE A 82 32.47 3.21 -6.73
N ASP A 83 32.42 3.33 -8.06
CA ASP A 83 32.13 4.60 -8.76
C ASP A 83 30.63 5.00 -8.76
N LYS A 84 29.77 4.33 -7.97
CA LYS A 84 28.31 4.51 -8.00
C LYS A 84 27.72 4.65 -6.59
N GLY A 85 27.14 5.81 -6.31
CA GLY A 85 26.31 6.01 -5.12
C GLY A 85 25.03 5.16 -5.14
N CYS A 86 24.56 4.77 -3.95
CA CYS A 86 23.40 3.89 -3.82
C CYS A 86 22.11 4.49 -4.37
N VAL A 87 21.96 5.82 -4.38
CA VAL A 87 20.81 6.48 -5.03
C VAL A 87 20.80 6.22 -6.55
N HIS A 88 21.96 6.25 -7.19
CA HIS A 88 22.08 6.02 -8.63
C HIS A 88 21.89 4.54 -8.97
N SER A 89 22.48 3.63 -8.18
CA SER A 89 22.25 2.19 -8.33
C SER A 89 20.78 1.81 -8.12
N PHE A 90 20.11 2.41 -7.14
CA PHE A 90 18.68 2.22 -6.90
C PHE A 90 17.82 2.71 -8.07
N GLN A 91 18.11 3.90 -8.60
CA GLN A 91 17.42 4.39 -9.79
C GLN A 91 17.60 3.46 -10.99
N ASN A 92 18.83 2.99 -11.22
CA ASN A 92 19.11 2.04 -12.30
C ASN A 92 18.40 0.70 -12.06
N TRP A 93 18.32 0.25 -10.81
CA TRP A 93 17.55 -0.93 -10.46
C TRP A 93 16.07 -0.74 -10.76
N ILE A 94 15.47 0.40 -10.39
CA ILE A 94 14.06 0.72 -10.70
C ILE A 94 13.83 0.72 -12.21
N VAL A 95 14.68 1.36 -13.00
CA VAL A 95 14.51 1.40 -14.46
C VAL A 95 14.61 0.00 -15.06
N LYS A 96 15.55 -0.83 -14.58
CA LYS A 96 15.73 -2.22 -15.03
C LYS A 96 14.56 -3.13 -14.60
N HIS A 97 14.07 -2.96 -13.39
CA HIS A 97 13.01 -3.78 -12.78
C HIS A 97 11.64 -3.10 -12.85
N LEU A 98 11.48 -2.06 -13.67
CA LEU A 98 10.23 -1.31 -13.83
C LEU A 98 9.08 -2.27 -14.20
N HIS A 99 9.39 -3.28 -15.02
CA HIS A 99 8.43 -4.32 -15.40
C HIS A 99 7.94 -5.13 -14.20
N VAL A 100 8.83 -5.49 -13.27
CA VAL A 100 8.48 -6.26 -12.06
C VAL A 100 7.59 -5.42 -11.15
N VAL A 101 8.01 -4.19 -10.83
CA VAL A 101 7.25 -3.26 -9.98
C VAL A 101 5.89 -2.91 -10.60
N GLY A 102 5.88 -2.67 -11.91
CA GLY A 102 4.65 -2.40 -12.68
C GLY A 102 3.68 -3.59 -12.66
N THR A 103 4.18 -4.82 -12.79
CA THR A 103 3.36 -6.03 -12.71
C THR A 103 2.72 -6.19 -11.34
N ILE A 104 3.50 -6.00 -10.25
CA ILE A 104 2.98 -6.08 -8.88
C ILE A 104 1.88 -5.02 -8.67
N GLY A 105 2.12 -3.77 -9.09
CA GLY A 105 1.13 -2.70 -9.00
C GLY A 105 -0.15 -3.01 -9.78
N LEU A 106 -0.04 -3.57 -10.98
CA LEU A 106 -1.18 -3.97 -11.80
C LEU A 106 -2.00 -5.10 -11.15
N VAL A 107 -1.33 -6.09 -10.57
CA VAL A 107 -2.00 -7.21 -9.86
C VAL A 107 -2.77 -6.67 -8.66
N ILE A 108 -2.16 -5.82 -7.83
CA ILE A 108 -2.85 -5.21 -6.68
C ILE A 108 -4.09 -4.42 -7.14
N ALA A 109 -3.95 -3.57 -8.17
CA ALA A 109 -5.05 -2.79 -8.71
C ALA A 109 -6.20 -3.68 -9.23
N SER A 110 -5.89 -4.79 -9.90
CA SER A 110 -6.90 -5.73 -10.40
C SER A 110 -7.67 -6.45 -9.27
N ILE A 111 -6.98 -6.87 -8.21
CA ILE A 111 -7.61 -7.48 -7.03
C ILE A 111 -8.59 -6.50 -6.37
N GLN A 112 -8.17 -5.24 -6.20
CA GLN A 112 -9.04 -4.20 -5.64
C GLN A 112 -10.27 -3.96 -6.52
N LEU A 113 -10.11 -3.93 -7.84
CA LEU A 113 -11.22 -3.75 -8.77
C LEU A 113 -12.22 -4.92 -8.67
N ILE A 114 -11.74 -6.16 -8.65
CA ILE A 114 -12.59 -7.35 -8.49
C ILE A 114 -13.36 -7.29 -7.16
N GLY A 115 -12.68 -6.92 -6.07
CA GLY A 115 -13.32 -6.76 -4.75
C GLY A 115 -14.46 -5.74 -4.76
N LEU A 116 -14.27 -4.60 -5.44
CA LEU A 116 -15.31 -3.57 -5.59
C LEU A 116 -16.49 -4.06 -6.44
N LEU A 117 -16.21 -4.74 -7.55
CA LEU A 117 -17.25 -5.32 -8.42
C LEU A 117 -18.07 -6.37 -7.67
N CYS A 118 -17.42 -7.32 -7.01
CA CYS A 118 -18.09 -8.35 -6.22
C CYS A 118 -18.91 -7.77 -5.07
N SER A 119 -18.37 -6.76 -4.36
CA SER A 119 -19.09 -6.09 -3.27
C SER A 119 -20.36 -5.38 -3.76
N MET A 120 -20.30 -4.71 -4.91
CA MET A 120 -21.47 -4.08 -5.52
C MET A 120 -22.50 -5.13 -5.95
N LEU A 121 -22.08 -6.22 -6.58
CA LEU A 121 -22.98 -7.31 -6.97
C LEU A 121 -23.64 -7.99 -5.76
N LEU A 122 -22.89 -8.22 -4.69
CA LEU A 122 -23.41 -8.78 -3.43
C LEU A 122 -24.36 -7.80 -2.74
N PHE A 123 -24.02 -6.51 -2.63
CA PHE A 123 -24.89 -5.50 -2.06
C PHE A 123 -26.20 -5.38 -2.84
N CYS A 124 -26.13 -5.35 -4.18
CA CYS A 124 -27.31 -5.38 -5.04
C CYS A 124 -28.14 -6.65 -4.83
N SER A 125 -27.50 -7.81 -4.64
CA SER A 125 -28.19 -9.09 -4.41
C SER A 125 -28.86 -9.16 -3.03
N VAL A 126 -28.19 -8.67 -1.99
CA VAL A 126 -28.72 -8.59 -0.62
C VAL A 126 -29.86 -7.58 -0.54
N LYS A 127 -29.72 -6.39 -1.14
CA LYS A 127 -30.79 -5.39 -1.19
C LYS A 127 -32.00 -5.90 -1.99
N ARG A 128 -31.79 -6.67 -3.06
CA ARG A 128 -32.87 -7.37 -3.78
C ARG A 128 -33.58 -8.39 -2.89
N ARG A 129 -32.86 -9.20 -2.11
CA ARG A 129 -33.45 -10.11 -1.11
C ARG A 129 -34.20 -9.37 0.00
N SER A 130 -33.61 -8.29 0.52
CA SER A 130 -34.21 -7.44 1.53
C SER A 130 -35.49 -6.76 1.04
N LYS A 131 -35.62 -6.37 -0.24
CA LYS A 131 -36.87 -5.87 -0.82
C LYS A 131 -37.93 -6.95 -1.06
N ARG A 132 -37.55 -8.22 -1.20
CA ARG A 132 -38.48 -9.35 -1.36
C ARG A 132 -39.09 -9.82 -0.02
N SER A 133 -38.39 -9.60 1.10
CA SER A 133 -38.85 -9.91 2.46
C SER A 133 -40.00 -9.02 3.03
N PRO A 134 -40.11 -7.69 2.78
CA PRO A 134 -41.20 -6.86 3.30
C PRO A 134 -42.56 -7.22 2.69
N GLU A 135 -42.60 -7.88 1.53
CA GLU A 135 -43.83 -8.42 0.97
C GLU A 135 -44.36 -9.61 1.80
N SER A 136 -43.47 -10.34 2.48
CA SER A 136 -43.86 -11.48 3.34
C SER A 136 -44.28 -11.04 4.74
N TYR A 137 -43.76 -9.93 5.27
CA TYR A 137 -44.18 -9.41 6.59
C TYR A 137 -45.59 -8.80 6.56
N LYS A 138 -46.00 -8.21 5.43
CA LYS A 138 -47.39 -7.76 5.22
C LYS A 138 -48.41 -8.90 5.16
N SER A 139 -47.99 -10.15 4.97
CA SER A 139 -48.91 -11.29 4.96
C SER A 139 -49.16 -11.88 6.35
N TYR A 140 -48.47 -11.39 7.40
CA TYR A 140 -48.66 -11.81 8.79
C TYR A 140 -49.34 -10.74 9.67
N SER A 141 -49.90 -9.68 9.07
CA SER A 141 -50.85 -8.84 9.79
C SER A 141 -52.20 -9.56 9.77
N PRO A 142 -52.72 -10.05 10.92
CA PRO A 142 -54.05 -10.66 10.95
C PRO A 142 -55.05 -9.61 10.50
N SER A 143 -55.91 -9.98 9.55
CA SER A 143 -57.00 -9.12 9.12
C SER A 143 -57.90 -8.84 10.33
N SER A 144 -58.36 -7.59 10.48
CA SER A 144 -59.33 -7.20 11.51
C SER A 144 -60.65 -7.98 11.42
N ALA A 145 -60.86 -8.79 10.38
CA ALA A 145 -61.98 -9.71 10.23
C ALA A 145 -61.84 -10.98 11.09
N ASP A 146 -60.63 -11.47 11.37
CA ASP A 146 -60.43 -12.71 12.15
C ASP A 146 -60.61 -12.52 13.66
N LEU A 147 -60.42 -11.30 14.16
CA LEU A 147 -60.68 -10.96 15.57
C LEU A 147 -62.18 -10.91 15.89
N HIS A 148 -63.01 -10.55 14.91
CA HIS A 148 -64.47 -10.52 15.10
C HIS A 148 -65.08 -11.92 15.05
N SER A 149 -64.51 -12.86 14.28
CA SER A 149 -64.99 -14.24 14.24
C SER A 149 -64.71 -15.00 15.55
N LYS A 150 -63.57 -14.77 16.20
CA LYS A 150 -63.26 -15.43 17.49
C LYS A 150 -64.05 -14.87 18.67
N ASN A 151 -64.51 -13.62 18.59
CA ASN A 151 -65.28 -13.00 19.66
C ASN A 151 -66.77 -13.37 19.61
N VAL A 152 -67.27 -13.93 18.50
CA VAL A 152 -68.64 -14.45 18.38
C VAL A 152 -68.74 -15.89 18.86
N SER A 153 -67.73 -16.73 18.59
CA SER A 153 -67.71 -18.15 19.00
C SER A 153 -67.41 -18.40 20.48
N SER A 154 -67.25 -17.35 21.30
CA SER A 154 -66.96 -17.48 22.74
C SER A 154 -68.20 -17.24 23.64
N TRP A 155 -69.39 -17.04 23.06
CA TRP A 155 -70.64 -16.76 23.78
C TRP A 155 -71.73 -17.82 23.56
N GLU A 156 -71.41 -18.99 22.99
CA GLU A 156 -72.37 -20.07 22.69
C GLU A 156 -72.18 -21.37 23.49
N ASP A 157 -71.39 -21.35 24.57
CA ASP A 157 -71.30 -22.44 25.56
C ASP A 157 -71.75 -21.98 26.96
#